data_AF-A0AAW3U7Z8-F1
#
_entry.id   AF-A0AAW3U7Z8-F1
#
_cell.length_a   1.000
_cell.length_b   1.000
_cell.length_c   1.000
_cell.angle_alpha   90.00
_cell.angle_beta   90.00
_cell.angle_gamma   90.00
#
_symmetry.space_group_name_H-M   'P 1'
#
loop_
_entity.id
_entity.type
_entity.pdbx_description
1 polymer ?
#
loop_
_entity_poly.entity_id
_entity_poly.type
_entity_poly.pdbx_seq_one_letter_code
_entity_poly.pdbx_strand_id
1 'polypeptide(L)' 'MCVGFRAGDGDAHCLINRSQAVVTYLEVGDRSAGDCVTYPDDDLMLVPVADGQRAYRHKDGTPY' A
#
# COMPACT_ATOMS: atom_id res chain seq x y z
N MET A 1 -13.18 17.28 4.17
CA MET A 1 -11.77 17.11 4.58
C MET A 1 -11.14 16.14 3.61
N CYS A 2 -9.92 16.40 3.14
CA CYS A 2 -9.15 15.48 2.29
C CYS A 2 -7.73 15.38 2.85
N VAL A 3 -7.07 14.26 2.58
CA VAL A 3 -5.66 14.01 2.88
C VAL A 3 -5.02 13.44 1.63
N GLY A 4 -3.76 13.80 1.38
CA GLY A 4 -3.01 13.33 0.22
C GLY A 4 -1.75 12.61 0.68
N PHE A 5 -1.40 11.55 -0.05
CA PHE A 5 -0.22 10.73 0.21
C PHE A 5 0.66 10.77 -1.03
N ARG A 6 1.77 11.50 -0.96
CA ARG A 6 2.68 11.66 -2.10
C ARG A 6 3.42 10.35 -2.33
N ALA A 7 3.48 9.89 -3.58
CA ALA A 7 4.23 8.69 -3.93
C ALA A 7 5.70 8.80 -3.47
N GLY A 8 6.20 7.75 -2.82
CA GLY A 8 7.58 7.67 -2.35
C GLY A 8 7.93 8.55 -1.14
N ASP A 9 6.95 9.13 -0.43
CA ASP A 9 7.21 9.96 0.76
C ASP A 9 7.67 9.13 1.98
N GLY A 10 7.49 7.82 1.95
CA GLY A 10 7.89 6.90 3.01
C GLY A 10 6.98 6.90 4.24
N ASP A 11 6.05 7.85 4.34
CA ASP A 11 5.03 7.89 5.38
C ASP A 11 3.84 7.00 5.02
N ALA A 12 3.81 5.80 5.60
CA ALA A 12 2.71 4.86 5.43
C ALA A 12 1.46 5.34 6.18
N HIS A 13 0.29 5.03 5.65
CA HIS A 13 -0.97 5.52 6.20
C HIS A 13 -2.01 4.41 6.31
N CYS A 14 -2.87 4.53 7.31
CA CYS A 14 -3.97 3.61 7.55
C CYS A 14 -5.19 4.40 8.05
N LEU A 15 -6.36 4.11 7.50
CA LEU A 15 -7.63 4.63 8.01
C LEU A 15 -8.26 3.60 8.96
N ILE A 16 -8.47 3.98 10.22
CA ILE A 16 -9.11 3.13 11.24
C ILE A 16 -10.44 3.76 11.66
N ASN A 17 -11.56 3.06 11.43
CA ASN A 17 -12.86 3.44 11.98
C ASN A 17 -12.98 2.95 13.43
N ARG A 18 -12.87 3.87 14.40
CA ARG A 18 -13.05 3.57 15.84
C ARG A 18 -14.48 3.84 16.36
N SER A 19 -15.42 4.14 15.47
CA SER A 19 -16.81 4.42 15.83
C SER A 19 -17.69 3.16 15.77
N GLN A 20 -18.93 3.26 16.24
CA GLN A 20 -19.95 2.22 16.07
C GLN A 20 -20.80 2.39 14.80
N ALA A 21 -20.50 3.41 13.98
CA ALA A 21 -21.26 3.71 12.78
C ALA A 21 -20.47 3.32 11.51
N VAL A 22 -21.19 3.11 10.42
CA VAL A 22 -20.60 2.95 9.09
C VAL A 22 -19.97 4.28 8.65
N VAL A 23 -18.75 4.19 8.12
CA VAL A 23 -18.01 5.34 7.57
C VAL A 23 -17.74 5.07 6.09
N THR A 24 -17.93 6.10 5.25
CA THR A 24 -17.63 6.05 3.82
C THR A 24 -16.64 7.15 3.48
N TYR A 25 -15.62 6.81 2.69
CA TYR A 25 -14.67 7.75 2.10
C TYR A 25 -14.35 7.34 0.66
N LEU A 26 -13.83 8.27 -0.12
CA LEU A 26 -13.38 8.03 -1.48
C LEU A 26 -11.85 7.99 -1.50
N GLU A 27 -11.29 6.90 -2.01
CA GLU A 27 -9.86 6.78 -2.30
C GLU A 27 -9.64 6.93 -3.81
N VAL A 28 -8.65 7.74 -4.18
CA VAL A 28 -8.26 7.96 -5.58
C VAL A 28 -6.75 7.77 -5.68
N GLY A 29 -6.35 6.77 -6.47
CA GLY A 29 -4.95 6.48 -6.78
C GLY A 29 -4.77 6.26 -8.28
N ASP A 30 -3.54 6.41 -8.75
CA ASP A 30 -3.16 6.09 -10.12
C ASP A 30 -2.99 4.56 -10.28
N ARG A 31 -2.70 4.12 -11.52
CA ARG A 31 -2.41 2.72 -11.86
C ARG A 31 -1.09 2.61 -12.60
N SER A 32 -0.06 3.21 -12.04
CA SER A 32 1.28 3.21 -12.63
C SER A 32 1.85 1.79 -12.72
N ALA A 33 2.51 1.50 -13.84
CA ALA A 33 3.26 0.25 -13.99
C ALA A 33 4.51 0.28 -13.09
N GLY A 34 4.87 -0.88 -12.52
CA GLY A 34 6.04 -0.99 -11.64
C GLY A 34 5.81 -0.49 -10.21
N ASP A 35 4.56 -0.25 -9.81
CA ASP A 35 4.20 0.14 -8.45
C ASP A 35 4.69 -0.90 -7.40
N CYS A 36 5.18 -0.37 -6.27
CA CYS A 36 5.78 -1.13 -5.17
C CYS A 36 5.19 -0.67 -3.85
N VAL A 37 4.90 -1.61 -2.95
CA VAL A 37 4.34 -1.32 -1.62
C VAL A 37 5.22 -1.93 -0.54
N THR A 38 5.53 -1.15 0.49
CA THR A 38 6.19 -1.65 1.70
C THR A 38 5.24 -1.49 2.88
N TYR A 39 5.03 -2.57 3.62
CA TYR A 39 4.27 -2.54 4.87
C TYR A 39 5.28 -2.35 6.01
N PRO A 40 5.32 -1.20 6.69
CA PRO A 40 6.36 -0.94 7.69
C PRO A 40 6.21 -1.82 8.94
N ASP A 41 4.97 -2.08 9.36
CA ASP A 41 4.65 -2.82 10.58
C ASP A 41 4.83 -4.34 10.45
N ASP A 42 4.79 -4.86 9.20
CA ASP A 42 4.92 -6.28 8.89
C ASP A 42 6.20 -6.56 8.08
N ASP A 43 6.75 -7.76 8.11
CA ASP A 43 7.82 -8.15 7.19
C ASP A 43 7.25 -8.50 5.80
N LEU A 44 6.64 -7.51 5.15
CA LEU A 44 5.87 -7.68 3.92
C LEU A 44 6.13 -6.53 2.94
N MET A 45 6.27 -6.90 1.67
CA MET A 45 6.26 -5.99 0.53
C MET A 45 5.53 -6.61 -0.66
N LEU A 46 4.95 -5.75 -1.51
CA LEU A 46 4.39 -6.12 -2.80
C LEU A 46 5.27 -5.51 -3.89
N VAL A 47 5.91 -6.34 -4.70
CA VAL A 47 6.86 -5.89 -5.73
C VAL A 47 6.45 -6.37 -7.12
N PRO A 48 6.81 -5.63 -8.19
CA PRO A 48 6.62 -6.07 -9.55
C PRO A 48 7.46 -7.32 -9.85
N VAL A 49 6.90 -8.22 -10.66
CA VAL A 49 7.59 -9.38 -11.25
C VAL A 49 7.38 -9.38 -12.77
N ALA A 50 7.81 -10.44 -13.45
CA ALA A 50 7.63 -10.59 -14.89
C ALA A 50 6.16 -10.44 -15.32
N ASP A 51 5.96 -10.02 -16.57
CA ASP A 51 4.65 -9.91 -17.23
C ASP A 51 3.65 -8.98 -16.54
N GLY A 52 4.14 -7.94 -15.84
CA GLY A 52 3.29 -6.93 -15.18
C GLY A 52 2.55 -7.44 -13.95
N GLN A 53 2.89 -8.65 -13.48
CA GLN A 53 2.33 -9.21 -12.26
C GLN A 53 3.04 -8.62 -11.02
N ARG A 54 2.45 -8.84 -9.85
CA ARG A 54 3.00 -8.44 -8.55
C ARG A 54 3.05 -9.65 -7.63
N ALA A 55 4.06 -9.72 -6.78
CA ALA A 55 4.23 -10.80 -5.82
C ALA A 55 4.51 -10.25 -4.42
N TYR A 56 3.95 -10.92 -3.40
CA TYR A 56 4.30 -10.67 -2.01
C TYR A 56 5.66 -11.28 -1.69
N ARG A 57 6.45 -10.56 -0.90
CA ARG A 57 7.78 -10.97 -0.44
C ARG A 57 8.03 -10.47 0.97
N HIS A 58 8.94 -11.13 1.68
CA HIS A 58 9.61 -10.58 2.86
C HIS A 58 10.50 -9.40 2.45
N LYS A 59 10.86 -8.51 3.39
CA LYS A 59 11.69 -7.33 3.12
C LYS A 59 13.10 -7.67 2.66
N ASP A 60 13.57 -8.90 2.91
CA ASP A 60 14.85 -9.42 2.40
C ASP A 60 14.78 -9.95 0.96
N GLY A 61 13.59 -9.97 0.36
CA GLY A 61 13.35 -10.44 -1.01
C GLY A 61 12.96 -11.91 -1.13
N THR A 62 12.95 -12.68 -0.05
CA THR A 62 12.45 -14.07 -0.09
C THR A 62 10.92 -14.08 -0.35
N PRO A 63 10.40 -15.10 -1.05
CA PRO A 63 8.94 -15.24 -1.23
C PRO A 63 8.23 -15.32 0.13
N TYR A 64 7.11 -14.62 0.25
CA TYR A 64 6.23 -14.71 1.41
C TYR A 64 5.40 -16.00 1.39
#